data_AF-A0A3A1XGU5-F1
#
_entry.id   AF-A0A3A1XGU5-F1
#
_cell.length_a   1.000
_cell.length_b   1.000
_cell.length_c   1.000
_cell.angle_alpha   90.00
_cell.angle_beta   90.00
_cell.angle_gamma   90.00
#
_symmetry.space_group_name_H-M   'P 1'
#
loop_
_entity.id
_entity.type
_entity.pdbx_description
1 polymer ?
#
loop_
_entity_poly.entity_id
_entity_poly.type
_entity_poly.pdbx_seq_one_letter_code
_entity_poly.pdbx_strand_id
1 'polypeptide(L)'
;MHEPNPITLAAKASDEPEFRLIGVGPWKEEHPGEPRPDNPESPNYDARFSTELLDEGDQRNVLDRYRYWKVEAIKADLDSKGRHEFEVAVENWTHDFNIGSMVRTANAFTAKKVYIVGPHKWNRKGSLMTELYQYVECCPTIETLVTNWRENML
;
A
#
# COMPACT_ATOMS: atom_id res chain seq x y z
N MET A 1 -24.22 28.40 12.64
CA MET A 1 -23.92 27.17 11.88
C MET A 1 -24.52 27.33 10.50
N HIS A 2 -23.79 26.96 9.44
CA HIS A 2 -24.33 27.00 8.08
C HIS A 2 -25.33 25.86 7.90
N GLU A 3 -26.41 26.12 7.17
CA GLU A 3 -27.37 25.07 6.82
C GLU A 3 -26.66 24.01 5.94
N PRO A 4 -26.73 22.71 6.27
CA PRO A 4 -26.05 21.69 5.49
C PRO A 4 -26.55 21.68 4.05
N ASN A 5 -25.63 21.57 3.09
CA ASN A 5 -25.97 21.49 1.68
C ASN A 5 -26.93 20.29 1.44
N PRO A 6 -27.93 20.40 0.54
CA PRO A 6 -28.83 19.30 0.18
C PRO A 6 -28.12 17.97 -0.14
N ILE A 7 -26.92 18.00 -0.72
CA ILE A 7 -26.08 16.83 -0.98
C ILE A 7 -25.60 16.17 0.32
N THR A 8 -25.22 16.96 1.32
CA THR A 8 -24.84 16.45 2.65
C THR A 8 -26.04 15.80 3.34
N LEU A 9 -27.23 16.38 3.21
CA LEU A 9 -28.46 15.79 3.76
C LEU A 9 -28.82 14.49 3.04
N ALA A 10 -28.70 14.44 1.71
CA ALA A 10 -28.95 13.25 0.91
C ALA A 10 -27.95 12.12 1.22
N ALA A 11 -26.66 12.44 1.37
CA ALA A 11 -25.64 11.46 1.76
C ALA A 11 -25.92 10.86 3.15
N LYS A 12 -26.29 11.70 4.13
CA LYS A 12 -26.67 11.23 5.48
C LYS A 12 -27.94 10.37 5.50
N ALA A 13 -28.86 10.62 4.58
CA ALA A 13 -30.12 9.89 4.46
C ALA A 13 -30.02 8.63 3.59
N SER A 14 -28.84 8.35 3.00
CA SER A 14 -28.68 7.28 2.01
C SER A 14 -28.58 5.87 2.61
N ASP A 15 -28.62 5.73 3.94
CA ASP A 15 -28.29 4.50 4.67
C ASP A 15 -26.90 3.92 4.34
N GLU A 16 -26.05 4.65 3.59
CA GLU A 16 -24.64 4.33 3.51
C GLU A 16 -24.04 4.51 4.91
N PRO A 17 -23.35 3.49 5.46
CA PRO A 17 -22.72 3.63 6.76
C PRO A 17 -21.73 4.81 6.67
N GLU A 18 -21.96 5.88 7.46
CA GLU A 18 -21.12 7.10 7.46
C GLU A 18 -19.62 6.76 7.60
N PHE A 19 -19.32 5.61 8.21
CA PHE A 19 -18.03 4.95 8.16
C PHE A 19 -18.21 3.45 7.94
N ARG A 20 -17.89 2.97 6.74
CA ARG A 20 -17.57 1.53 6.58
C ARG A 20 -16.39 1.24 7.49
N LEU A 21 -16.52 0.26 8.39
CA LEU A 21 -15.37 -0.22 9.16
C LEU A 21 -14.29 -0.67 8.15
N ILE A 22 -13.12 -0.02 8.18
CA ILE A 22 -12.03 -0.38 7.28
C ILE A 22 -11.23 -1.48 7.95
N GLY A 23 -11.23 -2.65 7.34
CA GLY A 23 -10.48 -3.78 7.85
C GLY A 23 -11.30 -4.70 8.74
N VAL A 24 -10.59 -5.49 9.53
CA VAL A 24 -11.12 -6.64 10.27
C VAL A 24 -10.52 -6.68 11.68
N GLY A 25 -11.25 -7.24 12.64
CA GLY A 25 -10.78 -7.47 13.99
C GLY A 25 -9.77 -8.62 14.09
N PRO A 26 -9.37 -8.99 15.32
CA PRO A 26 -8.54 -10.16 15.59
C PRO A 26 -9.09 -11.44 14.93
N TRP A 27 -8.20 -12.32 14.46
CA TRP A 27 -8.58 -13.57 13.80
C TRP A 27 -9.52 -14.42 14.64
N LYS A 28 -9.26 -14.52 15.95
CA LYS A 28 -10.07 -15.33 16.86
C LYS A 28 -11.53 -14.84 16.95
N GLU A 29 -11.76 -13.55 16.73
CA GLU A 29 -13.09 -12.94 16.78
C GLU A 29 -13.80 -13.05 15.43
N GLU A 30 -13.09 -12.77 14.34
CA GLU A 30 -13.63 -12.84 12.97
C GLU A 30 -13.83 -14.29 12.47
N HIS A 31 -13.01 -15.22 12.96
CA HIS A 31 -12.98 -16.64 12.56
C HIS A 31 -13.09 -17.57 13.78
N PRO A 32 -14.23 -17.56 14.51
CA PRO A 32 -14.38 -18.32 15.74
C PRO A 32 -14.33 -19.83 15.47
N GLY A 33 -13.37 -20.51 16.12
CA GLY A 33 -13.18 -21.95 16.01
C GLY A 33 -12.28 -22.40 14.85
N GLU A 34 -11.83 -21.47 14.00
CA GLU A 34 -10.85 -21.79 12.96
C GLU A 34 -9.42 -21.76 13.54
N PRO A 35 -8.56 -22.73 13.18
CA PRO A 35 -7.17 -22.72 13.59
C PRO A 35 -6.43 -21.56 12.93
N ARG A 36 -5.43 -21.02 13.64
CA ARG A 36 -4.65 -19.89 13.12
C ARG A 36 -3.80 -20.30 11.90
N PRO A 37 -3.80 -19.50 10.83
CA PRO A 37 -3.07 -19.82 9.59
C PRO A 37 -1.56 -19.58 9.72
N ASP A 38 -1.06 -18.92 10.77
CA ASP A 38 0.37 -18.71 11.00
C ASP A 38 1.03 -19.81 11.86
N ASN A 39 0.25 -20.77 12.38
CA ASN A 39 0.79 -21.94 13.09
C ASN A 39 1.23 -23.03 12.10
N PRO A 40 2.52 -23.45 12.06
CA PRO A 40 3.01 -24.51 11.19
C PRO A 40 2.30 -25.86 11.32
N GLU A 41 1.67 -26.14 12.46
CA GLU A 41 0.90 -27.36 12.69
C GLU A 41 -0.54 -27.27 12.17
N SER A 42 -0.97 -26.08 11.73
CA SER A 42 -2.32 -25.86 11.25
C SER A 42 -2.54 -26.47 9.85
N PRO A 43 -3.70 -27.10 9.57
CA PRO A 43 -4.01 -27.60 8.25
C PRO A 43 -4.10 -26.51 7.17
N ASN A 44 -4.31 -25.25 7.55
CA ASN A 44 -4.35 -24.08 6.68
C ASN A 44 -3.09 -23.18 6.83
N TYR A 45 -1.96 -23.75 7.26
CA TYR A 45 -0.73 -23.00 7.45
C TYR A 45 -0.31 -22.23 6.19
N ASP A 46 0.00 -20.95 6.37
CA ASP A 46 0.49 -20.05 5.34
C ASP A 46 1.42 -18.99 5.93
N ALA A 47 2.70 -19.08 5.55
CA ALA A 47 3.76 -18.19 6.02
C ALA A 47 3.57 -16.71 5.65
N ARG A 48 2.66 -16.40 4.71
CA ARG A 48 2.31 -15.04 4.31
C ARG A 48 1.60 -14.26 5.41
N PHE A 49 0.92 -14.95 6.33
CA PHE A 49 0.20 -14.30 7.43
C PHE A 49 1.16 -13.74 8.49
N SER A 50 0.78 -12.61 9.09
CA SER A 50 1.48 -11.96 10.21
C SER A 50 0.79 -12.31 11.51
N THR A 51 1.58 -12.74 12.49
CA THR A 51 1.10 -13.05 13.84
C THR A 51 0.46 -11.83 14.49
N GLU A 52 1.11 -10.67 14.37
CA GLU A 52 0.66 -9.40 14.95
C GLU A 52 -0.68 -8.95 14.38
N LEU A 53 -0.88 -9.07 13.06
CA LEU A 53 -2.15 -8.71 12.44
C LEU A 53 -3.28 -9.67 12.82
N LEU A 54 -2.97 -10.96 12.98
CA LEU A 54 -3.94 -11.95 13.43
C LEU A 54 -4.34 -11.73 14.90
N ASP A 55 -3.44 -11.23 15.73
CA ASP A 55 -3.70 -10.92 17.15
C ASP A 55 -4.49 -9.62 17.34
N GLU A 56 -4.10 -8.56 16.65
CA GLU A 56 -4.63 -7.20 16.89
C GLU A 56 -5.72 -6.79 15.88
N GLY A 57 -5.89 -7.58 14.83
CA GLY A 57 -6.71 -7.22 13.67
C GLY A 57 -5.93 -6.45 12.60
N ASP A 58 -6.55 -6.33 11.43
CA ASP A 58 -5.96 -5.69 10.27
C ASP A 58 -6.83 -4.53 9.78
N GLN A 59 -6.50 -3.32 10.26
CA GLN A 59 -7.17 -2.07 9.94
C GLN A 59 -6.60 -1.37 8.68
N ARG A 60 -5.70 -2.03 7.93
CA ARG A 60 -5.10 -1.41 6.73
C ARG A 60 -6.14 -1.24 5.62
N ASN A 61 -5.94 -0.32 4.70
CA ASN A 61 -6.79 -0.23 3.51
C ASN A 61 -6.24 -1.09 2.37
N VAL A 62 -6.36 -2.42 2.51
CA VAL A 62 -5.94 -3.41 1.51
C VAL A 62 -7.14 -4.22 1.02
N LEU A 63 -6.98 -4.89 -0.13
CA LEU A 63 -8.00 -5.82 -0.63
C LEU A 63 -8.22 -6.97 0.37
N ASP A 64 -9.43 -7.51 0.44
CA ASP A 64 -9.81 -8.55 1.41
C ASP A 64 -8.92 -9.80 1.33
N ARG A 65 -8.45 -10.16 0.12
CA ARG A 65 -7.51 -11.28 -0.09
C ARG A 65 -6.14 -11.12 0.61
N TYR A 66 -5.78 -9.89 1.00
CA TYR A 66 -4.50 -9.56 1.63
C TYR A 66 -4.64 -9.30 3.13
N ARG A 67 -5.84 -9.52 3.70
CA ARG A 67 -6.08 -9.35 5.12
C ARG A 67 -5.16 -10.28 5.89
N TYR A 68 -4.56 -9.73 6.94
CA TYR A 68 -3.57 -10.40 7.80
C TYR A 68 -2.25 -10.76 7.12
N TRP A 69 -2.06 -10.49 5.83
CA TRP A 69 -0.78 -10.78 5.16
C TRP A 69 0.29 -9.74 5.53
N LYS A 70 1.53 -10.23 5.65
CA LYS A 70 2.74 -9.40 5.73
C LYS A 70 2.85 -8.50 4.51
N VAL A 71 3.43 -7.32 4.70
CA VAL A 71 3.67 -6.36 3.60
C VAL A 71 4.49 -7.01 2.48
N GLU A 72 5.53 -7.76 2.84
CA GLU A 72 6.43 -8.46 1.94
C GLU A 72 5.68 -9.54 1.14
N ALA A 73 4.72 -10.22 1.77
CA ALA A 73 3.89 -11.22 1.10
C ALA A 73 2.95 -10.59 0.07
N ILE A 74 2.35 -9.44 0.41
CA ILE A 74 1.54 -8.67 -0.54
C ILE A 74 2.41 -8.20 -1.71
N LYS A 75 3.59 -7.65 -1.43
CA LYS A 75 4.53 -7.18 -2.45
C LYS A 75 4.94 -8.33 -3.39
N ALA A 76 5.30 -9.49 -2.84
CA ALA A 76 5.65 -10.66 -3.63
C ALA A 76 4.48 -11.19 -4.48
N ASP A 77 3.24 -11.16 -3.98
CA ASP A 77 2.05 -11.54 -4.77
C ASP A 77 1.82 -10.57 -5.93
N LEU A 78 1.99 -9.26 -5.71
CA LEU A 78 1.95 -8.26 -6.79
C LEU A 78 3.05 -8.52 -7.84
N ASP A 79 4.26 -8.83 -7.40
CA ASP A 79 5.38 -9.12 -8.30
C ASP A 79 5.13 -10.39 -9.13
N SER A 80 4.59 -11.45 -8.50
CA SER A 80 4.27 -12.72 -9.18
C SER A 80 3.16 -12.59 -10.23
N LYS A 81 2.24 -11.64 -10.05
CA LYS A 81 1.22 -11.29 -11.07
C LYS A 81 1.79 -10.48 -12.23
N GLY A 82 2.99 -9.94 -12.05
CA GLY A 82 3.67 -9.10 -13.02
C GLY A 82 3.45 -7.62 -12.76
N ARG A 83 4.53 -6.85 -12.88
CA ARG A 83 4.50 -5.40 -13.00
C ARG A 83 4.64 -5.02 -14.47
N HIS A 84 4.14 -3.86 -14.84
CA HIS A 84 4.42 -3.31 -16.16
C HIS A 84 5.85 -2.76 -16.21
N GLU A 85 6.56 -2.98 -17.31
CA GLU A 85 7.96 -2.59 -17.50
C GLU A 85 8.22 -1.08 -17.46
N PHE A 86 7.19 -0.23 -17.41
CA PHE A 86 7.40 1.20 -17.28
C PHE A 86 7.78 1.58 -15.85
N GLU A 87 8.64 2.57 -15.75
CA GLU A 87 9.18 3.11 -14.51
C GLU A 87 8.92 4.62 -14.48
N VAL A 88 8.84 5.19 -13.28
CA VAL A 88 8.50 6.61 -13.08
C VAL A 88 9.65 7.29 -12.36
N ALA A 89 10.17 8.38 -12.91
CA ALA A 89 11.11 9.25 -12.21
C ALA A 89 10.42 10.57 -11.83
N VAL A 90 10.61 11.01 -10.59
CA VAL A 90 10.03 12.26 -10.07
C VAL A 90 11.15 13.14 -9.51
N GLU A 91 11.23 14.38 -9.98
CA GLU A 91 12.23 15.34 -9.52
C GLU A 91 11.86 15.92 -8.13
N ASN A 92 12.80 15.88 -7.18
CA ASN A 92 12.73 16.47 -5.84
C ASN A 92 13.80 17.57 -5.57
N TRP A 93 13.83 18.63 -6.39
CA TRP A 93 14.88 19.68 -6.33
C TRP A 93 14.41 20.88 -5.51
N THR A 94 13.12 21.17 -5.56
CA THR A 94 12.51 22.34 -4.92
C THR A 94 11.53 21.92 -3.84
N HIS A 95 10.49 21.18 -4.22
CA HIS A 95 9.39 20.79 -3.34
C HIS A 95 8.90 19.38 -3.66
N ASP A 96 8.34 18.70 -2.67
CA ASP A 96 7.92 17.30 -2.74
C ASP A 96 6.39 17.11 -2.83
N PHE A 97 5.63 18.19 -3.05
CA PHE A 97 4.17 18.22 -2.86
C PHE A 97 3.42 17.11 -3.59
N ASN A 98 3.85 16.74 -4.81
CA ASN A 98 3.18 15.75 -5.64
C ASN A 98 3.85 14.36 -5.62
N ILE A 99 4.96 14.17 -4.90
CA ILE A 99 5.71 12.91 -4.97
C ILE A 99 4.87 11.75 -4.43
N GLY A 100 4.18 11.95 -3.30
CA GLY A 100 3.32 10.93 -2.71
C GLY A 100 2.18 10.48 -3.63
N SER A 101 1.51 11.42 -4.32
CA SER A 101 0.43 11.07 -5.26
C SER A 101 0.96 10.37 -6.51
N MET A 102 2.17 10.69 -6.97
CA MET A 102 2.84 9.95 -8.04
C MET A 102 3.16 8.51 -7.63
N VAL A 103 3.69 8.29 -6.42
CA VAL A 103 3.93 6.93 -5.89
C VAL A 103 2.63 6.13 -5.79
N ARG A 104 1.55 6.75 -5.29
CA ARG A 104 0.22 6.12 -5.21
C ARG A 104 -0.30 5.72 -6.59
N THR A 105 -0.15 6.61 -7.56
CA THR A 105 -0.57 6.38 -8.95
C THR A 105 0.27 5.25 -9.57
N ALA A 106 1.58 5.27 -9.41
CA ALA A 106 2.47 4.22 -9.89
C ALA A 106 2.13 2.84 -9.30
N ASN A 107 1.81 2.77 -8.00
CA ASN A 107 1.32 1.53 -7.38
C ASN A 107 -0.02 1.06 -7.99
N ALA A 108 -0.96 1.98 -8.21
CA ALA A 108 -2.26 1.66 -8.81
C ALA A 108 -2.15 1.13 -10.24
N PHE A 109 -1.22 1.67 -11.04
CA PHE A 109 -0.92 1.18 -12.39
C PHE A 109 0.11 0.06 -12.42
N THR A 110 0.51 -0.48 -11.26
CA THR A 110 1.46 -1.60 -11.17
C THR A 110 2.77 -1.33 -11.92
N ALA A 111 3.27 -0.09 -11.85
CA ALA A 111 4.57 0.30 -12.38
C ALA A 111 5.68 -0.55 -11.76
N LYS A 112 6.74 -0.82 -12.52
CA LYS A 112 7.90 -1.61 -12.07
C LYS A 112 8.64 -0.95 -10.92
N LYS A 113 8.90 0.35 -11.02
CA LYS A 113 9.65 1.11 -10.01
C LYS A 113 9.35 2.61 -10.09
N VAL A 114 9.52 3.29 -8.96
CA VAL A 114 9.52 4.75 -8.85
C VAL A 114 10.88 5.23 -8.36
N TYR A 115 11.45 6.22 -9.03
CA TYR A 115 12.67 6.90 -8.65
C TYR A 115 12.35 8.29 -8.13
N ILE A 116 12.81 8.59 -6.93
CA ILE A 116 12.81 9.93 -6.37
C ILE A 116 14.19 10.51 -6.59
N VAL A 117 14.30 11.37 -7.58
CA VAL A 117 15.58 11.95 -7.94
C VAL A 117 15.76 13.24 -7.14
N GLY A 118 16.98 13.60 -6.76
CA GLY A 118 17.32 14.88 -6.11
C GLY A 118 17.85 14.74 -4.68
N PRO A 119 18.40 15.82 -4.12
CA PRO A 119 19.15 15.79 -2.87
C PRO A 119 18.27 15.72 -1.62
N HIS A 120 16.97 15.95 -1.76
CA HIS A 120 16.06 16.07 -0.63
C HIS A 120 15.38 14.75 -0.28
N LYS A 121 15.09 14.57 1.01
CA LYS A 121 14.11 13.57 1.44
C LYS A 121 12.74 13.96 0.88
N TRP A 122 11.88 12.98 0.65
CA TRP A 122 10.52 13.22 0.22
C TRP A 122 9.52 12.81 1.29
N ASN A 123 8.41 13.54 1.38
CA ASN A 123 7.32 13.28 2.31
C ASN A 123 6.42 12.14 1.82
N ARG A 124 6.48 11.01 2.53
CA ARG A 124 5.71 9.80 2.21
C ARG A 124 4.24 9.86 2.62
N LYS A 125 3.80 10.86 3.38
CA LYS A 125 2.40 10.91 3.85
C LYS A 125 1.41 10.93 2.68
N GLY A 126 1.77 11.56 1.57
CA GLY A 126 0.92 11.65 0.38
C GLY A 126 0.75 10.32 -0.39
N SER A 127 1.61 9.32 -0.17
CA SER A 127 1.46 8.00 -0.81
C SER A 127 0.45 7.10 -0.11
N LEU A 128 -0.09 7.51 1.05
CA LEU A 128 -1.11 6.75 1.78
C LEU A 128 -0.69 5.28 2.00
N MET A 129 0.56 5.07 2.44
CA MET A 129 1.18 3.76 2.69
C MET A 129 1.41 2.89 1.45
N THR A 130 1.06 3.33 0.25
CA THR A 130 1.30 2.55 -0.98
C THR A 130 2.78 2.39 -1.33
N GLU A 131 3.65 3.23 -0.76
CA GLU A 131 5.10 3.09 -0.88
C GLU A 131 5.63 1.79 -0.28
N LEU A 132 4.90 1.17 0.65
CA LEU A 132 5.27 -0.12 1.24
C LEU A 132 5.15 -1.27 0.23
N TYR A 133 4.26 -1.13 -0.75
CA TYR A 133 3.94 -2.16 -1.76
C TYR A 133 4.56 -1.87 -3.13
N GLN A 134 5.21 -0.71 -3.28
CA GLN A 134 5.91 -0.28 -4.49
C GLN A 134 7.43 -0.36 -4.28
N TYR A 135 8.18 -0.50 -5.38
CA TYR A 135 9.62 -0.26 -5.37
C TYR A 135 9.87 1.24 -5.52
N VAL A 136 10.41 1.85 -4.47
CA VAL A 136 10.78 3.27 -4.47
C VAL A 136 12.27 3.39 -4.19
N GLU A 137 12.99 4.08 -5.06
CA GLU A 137 14.43 4.25 -5.00
C GLU A 137 14.79 5.73 -4.98
N CYS A 138 15.62 6.17 -4.04
CA CYS A 138 16.05 7.57 -3.98
C CYS A 138 17.41 7.73 -4.66
N CYS A 139 17.48 8.59 -5.66
CA CYS A 139 18.69 8.88 -6.43
C CYS A 139 19.11 10.34 -6.20
N PRO A 140 20.24 10.63 -5.53
CA PRO A 140 20.64 12.02 -5.25
C PRO A 140 20.89 12.86 -6.51
N THR A 141 21.23 12.24 -7.65
CA THR A 141 21.44 12.92 -8.93
C THR A 141 20.85 12.13 -10.11
N ILE A 142 20.77 12.77 -11.28
CA ILE A 142 20.34 12.15 -12.54
C ILE A 142 21.33 11.06 -12.95
N GLU A 143 22.63 11.26 -12.74
CA GLU A 143 23.66 10.26 -13.05
C GLU A 143 23.48 8.99 -12.22
N THR A 144 23.10 9.14 -10.93
CA THR A 144 22.77 7.98 -10.08
C THR A 144 21.54 7.26 -10.61
N LEU A 145 20.49 7.98 -11.02
CA LEU A 145 19.31 7.38 -11.66
C LEU A 145 19.71 6.55 -12.88
N VAL A 146 20.47 7.13 -13.82
CA VAL A 146 20.87 6.45 -15.06
C VAL A 146 21.72 5.21 -14.79
N THR A 147 22.61 5.28 -13.79
CA THR A 147 23.46 4.14 -13.39
C THR A 147 22.60 3.00 -12.85
N ASN A 148 21.76 3.30 -11.86
CA ASN A 148 20.93 2.28 -11.21
C ASN A 148 19.92 1.70 -12.20
N TRP A 149 19.32 2.52 -13.06
CA TRP A 149 18.41 2.05 -14.11
C TRP A 149 19.06 1.02 -15.03
N ARG A 150 20.31 1.27 -15.47
CA ARG A 150 21.06 0.34 -16.33
C ARG A 150 21.43 -0.96 -15.61
N GLU A 151 21.83 -0.88 -14.34
CA GLU A 151 22.14 -2.08 -13.55
C GLU A 151 20.93 -3.00 -13.37
N ASN A 152 19.71 -2.44 -13.31
CA ASN A 152 18.48 -3.22 -13.21
C ASN A 152 18.00 -3.81 -14.56
N MET A 153 18.64 -3.46 -15.69
CA MET A 153 18.34 -4.04 -17.01
C MET A 153 19.21 -5.26 -17.36
N LEU A 154 20.28 -5.51 -16.59
CA LEU A 154 21.20 -6.64 -16.76
C LEU A 154 20.82 -7.79 -15.83
#